data_AF-A0A553MWP3-F1
#
_entry.id   AF-A0A553MWP3-F1
#
_cell.length_a   1.000
_cell.length_b   1.000
_cell.length_c   1.000
_cell.angle_alpha   90.00
_cell.angle_beta   90.00
_cell.angle_gamma   90.00
#
_symmetry.space_group_name_H-M   'P 1'
#
loop_
_entity.id
_entity.type
_entity.pdbx_description
1 polymer ?
#
loop_
_entity_poly.entity_id
_entity_poly.type
_entity_poly.pdbx_seq_one_letter_code
_entity_poly.pdbx_strand_id
1 'polypeptide(L)'
;MWLHTGLIRLRSSPAPRLQGMKYVLNITALDDNASGGPQSLSTVAQVIVGVDDVNNNKPVFEKCVEYKEKASVLENKPAGTFVLQVHAVDADEGANGKVAYGFMHKDSTVPAFSIDPETGVIITAVKFDRERQREYAVTVTATDQAADPLIGICQLNILILDENDNSPKFENFRYECEQ
;
A
#
# COMPACT_ATOMS: atom_id res chain seq x y z
N MET A 1 -23.27 -3.36 50.18
CA MET A 1 -22.42 -2.15 50.11
C MET A 1 -21.85 -2.10 48.70
N TRP A 2 -22.48 -1.33 47.81
CA TRP A 2 -21.99 -1.17 46.44
C TRP A 2 -20.96 -0.04 46.43
N LEU A 3 -19.72 -0.35 46.08
CA LEU A 3 -18.70 0.66 45.84
C LEU A 3 -19.03 1.37 44.52
N HIS A 4 -19.35 2.66 44.58
CA HIS A 4 -19.49 3.52 43.41
C HIS A 4 -18.09 3.90 42.93
N THR A 5 -17.49 3.07 42.08
CA THR A 5 -16.06 3.17 41.71
C THR A 5 -15.77 4.15 40.58
N GLY A 6 -16.79 4.73 39.93
CA GLY A 6 -16.61 5.60 38.76
C GLY A 6 -16.01 4.89 37.52
N LEU A 7 -15.98 3.56 37.51
CA LEU A 7 -15.38 2.77 36.43
C LEU A 7 -16.17 2.90 35.12
N ILE A 8 -15.49 3.36 34.06
CA ILE A 8 -16.02 3.34 32.70
C ILE A 8 -15.66 1.99 32.08
N ARG A 9 -16.68 1.28 31.56
CA ARG A 9 -16.50 -0.01 30.87
C ARG A 9 -17.33 -0.03 29.59
N LEU A 10 -16.82 -0.75 28.59
CA LEU A 10 -17.61 -1.07 27.41
C LEU A 10 -18.78 -1.98 27.80
N ARG A 11 -19.97 -1.70 27.26
CA ARG A 11 -21.16 -2.56 27.44
C ARG A 11 -21.16 -3.77 26.50
N SER A 12 -20.44 -3.67 25.39
CA SER A 12 -20.26 -4.70 24.38
C SER A 12 -18.97 -4.45 23.61
N SER A 13 -18.54 -5.40 22.79
CA SER A 13 -17.52 -5.11 21.77
C SER A 13 -18.01 -3.97 20.86
N PRO A 14 -17.12 -3.03 20.48
CA PRO A 14 -17.47 -1.98 19.53
C PRO A 14 -17.81 -2.60 18.17
N ALA A 15 -18.84 -2.07 17.51
CA ALA A 15 -19.16 -2.48 16.15
C ALA A 15 -18.05 -2.01 15.19
N PRO A 16 -17.76 -2.74 14.09
CA PRO A 16 -16.70 -2.38 13.14
C PRO A 16 -16.79 -0.93 12.64
N ARG A 17 -18.00 -0.42 12.37
CA ARG A 17 -18.25 0.97 11.96
C ARG A 17 -17.77 2.05 12.95
N LEU A 18 -17.41 1.68 14.17
CA LEU A 18 -16.96 2.60 15.21
C LEU A 18 -15.42 2.68 15.27
N GLN A 19 -14.70 1.81 14.56
CA GLN A 19 -13.23 1.87 14.42
C GLN A 19 -12.80 3.21 13.79
N GLY A 20 -11.65 3.73 14.20
CA GLY A 20 -11.16 5.05 13.78
C GLY A 20 -11.87 6.25 14.42
N MET A 21 -13.01 6.04 15.08
CA MET A 21 -13.83 7.11 15.66
C MET A 21 -13.36 7.53 17.06
N LYS A 22 -13.67 8.79 17.41
CA LYS A 22 -13.47 9.36 18.75
C LYS A 22 -14.81 9.75 19.37
N TYR A 23 -15.00 9.38 20.63
CA TYR A 23 -16.18 9.69 21.42
C TYR A 23 -15.81 10.60 22.59
N VAL A 24 -16.58 11.67 22.80
CA VAL A 24 -16.41 12.57 23.95
C VAL A 24 -17.51 12.30 24.95
N LEU A 25 -17.14 11.86 26.15
CA LEU A 25 -18.04 11.61 27.26
C LEU A 25 -17.91 12.76 28.27
N ASN A 26 -19.01 13.46 28.53
CA ASN A 26 -19.08 14.43 29.63
C ASN A 26 -19.51 13.68 30.90
N ILE A 27 -18.59 13.55 31.86
CA ILE A 27 -18.83 12.87 33.13
C ILE A 27 -19.08 13.92 34.21
N THR A 28 -20.26 13.87 34.82
CA THR A 28 -20.63 14.77 35.91
C THR A 28 -20.45 14.06 37.25
N ALA A 29 -19.65 14.63 38.14
CA ALA A 29 -19.61 14.24 39.54
C ALA A 29 -20.55 15.15 40.35
N LEU A 30 -21.33 14.55 41.24
CA LEU A 30 -22.29 15.22 42.11
C LEU A 30 -21.95 14.92 43.56
N ASP A 31 -21.96 15.94 44.41
CA ASP A 31 -21.90 15.76 45.85
C ASP A 31 -23.23 15.17 46.38
N ASP A 32 -23.17 14.38 47.46
CA ASP A 32 -24.32 13.67 48.04
C ASP A 32 -25.18 14.55 48.97
N ASN A 33 -24.87 15.85 49.04
CA ASN A 33 -25.49 16.83 49.94
C ASN A 33 -25.41 16.48 51.43
N ALA A 34 -24.47 15.62 51.87
CA ALA A 34 -24.40 15.21 53.27
C ALA A 34 -24.25 16.37 54.28
N SER A 35 -23.87 17.57 53.82
CA SER A 35 -23.71 18.79 54.64
C SER A 35 -24.94 19.72 54.67
N GLY A 36 -26.06 19.37 54.02
CA GLY A 36 -27.35 20.08 54.16
C GLY A 36 -27.43 21.49 53.55
N GLY A 37 -26.48 21.86 52.67
CA GLY A 37 -26.50 23.13 51.94
C GLY A 37 -27.58 23.19 50.83
N PRO A 38 -28.06 24.39 50.46
CA PRO A 38 -29.20 24.56 49.53
C PRO A 38 -28.89 24.26 48.05
N GLN A 39 -27.66 23.93 47.67
CA GLN A 39 -27.28 23.58 46.29
C GLN A 39 -26.30 22.41 46.25
N SER A 40 -26.65 21.38 45.48
CA SER A 40 -25.71 20.32 45.09
C SER A 40 -24.63 20.88 44.20
N LEU A 41 -23.37 20.70 44.60
CA LEU A 41 -22.22 21.03 43.76
C LEU A 41 -22.02 19.93 42.73
N SER A 42 -21.70 20.36 41.51
CA SER A 42 -21.37 19.45 40.41
C SER A 42 -20.13 19.91 39.69
N THR A 43 -19.36 18.98 39.16
CA THR A 43 -18.25 19.26 38.25
C THR A 43 -18.31 18.33 37.05
N VAL A 44 -17.81 18.78 35.91
CA VAL A 44 -17.81 18.02 34.66
C VAL A 44 -16.36 17.78 34.21
N ALA A 45 -16.05 16.54 33.87
CA ALA A 45 -14.82 16.15 33.21
C ALA A 45 -15.12 15.55 31.84
N GLN A 46 -14.23 15.78 30.87
CA GLN A 46 -14.32 15.16 29.55
C GLN A 46 -13.40 13.96 29.48
N VAL A 47 -13.96 12.82 29.06
CA VAL A 47 -13.21 11.61 28.72
C VAL A 47 -13.32 11.40 27.22
N ILE A 48 -12.17 11.35 26.54
CA ILE A 48 -12.11 11.07 25.10
C ILE A 48 -11.76 9.60 24.93
N VAL A 49 -12.65 8.85 24.29
CA VAL A 49 -12.48 7.43 23.98
C VAL A 49 -12.22 7.29 22.49
N GLY A 50 -11.03 6.81 22.12
CA GLY A 50 -10.73 6.37 20.76
C GLY A 50 -11.04 4.89 20.60
N VAL A 51 -11.56 4.49 19.44
CA VAL A 51 -11.66 3.08 19.05
C VAL A 51 -10.59 2.84 18.00
N ASP A 52 -9.56 2.08 18.36
CA ASP A 52 -8.48 1.75 17.43
C ASP A 52 -9.02 0.91 16.27
N ASP A 53 -8.51 1.21 15.09
CA ASP A 53 -8.74 0.38 13.91
C ASP A 53 -7.96 -0.94 14.02
N VAL A 54 -8.57 -2.02 13.53
CA VAL A 54 -7.96 -3.35 13.54
C VAL A 54 -7.57 -3.67 12.11
N ASN A 55 -6.29 -3.97 11.86
CA ASN A 55 -5.80 -4.35 10.54
C ASN A 55 -6.48 -5.65 10.05
N ASN A 56 -7.50 -5.52 9.21
CA ASN A 56 -8.34 -6.61 8.76
C ASN A 56 -8.55 -6.62 7.24
N ASN A 57 -8.15 -5.54 6.57
CA ASN A 57 -8.03 -5.46 5.14
C ASN A 57 -6.55 -5.61 4.79
N LYS A 58 -6.29 -6.21 3.62
CA LYS A 58 -4.94 -6.33 3.10
C LYS A 58 -4.81 -5.42 1.89
N PRO A 59 -3.60 -4.96 1.54
CA PRO A 59 -3.43 -4.15 0.35
C PRO A 59 -3.84 -4.90 -0.91
N VAL A 60 -4.52 -4.23 -1.84
CA VAL A 60 -5.02 -4.84 -3.09
C VAL A 60 -4.51 -4.06 -4.31
N PHE A 61 -3.88 -4.77 -5.24
CA PHE A 61 -3.54 -4.26 -6.57
C PHE A 61 -4.71 -4.42 -7.54
N GLU A 62 -5.62 -3.45 -7.58
CA GLU A 62 -6.83 -3.53 -8.44
C GLU A 62 -6.51 -3.70 -9.93
N LYS A 63 -5.40 -3.11 -10.38
CA LYS A 63 -4.95 -3.13 -11.78
C LYS A 63 -3.90 -4.21 -12.08
N CYS A 64 -3.78 -5.24 -11.23
CA CYS A 64 -2.73 -6.26 -11.39
C CYS A 64 -2.74 -6.95 -12.78
N VAL A 65 -3.92 -7.17 -13.36
CA VAL A 65 -4.03 -7.75 -14.72
C VAL A 65 -3.48 -6.80 -15.78
N GLU A 66 -3.81 -5.51 -15.70
CA GLU A 66 -3.30 -4.48 -16.61
C GLU A 66 -1.78 -4.32 -16.51
N TYR A 67 -1.24 -4.39 -15.29
CA TYR A 67 0.21 -4.33 -15.05
C TYR A 67 0.95 -5.47 -15.75
N LYS A 68 0.38 -6.69 -15.76
CA LYS A 68 0.97 -7.84 -16.46
C LYS A 68 1.11 -7.62 -17.96
N GLU A 69 0.19 -6.89 -18.58
CA GLU A 69 0.20 -6.61 -20.02
C GLU A 69 1.14 -5.46 -20.40
N LYS A 70 1.32 -4.49 -19.48
CA LYS A 70 2.13 -3.28 -19.73
C LYS A 70 3.59 -3.39 -19.30
N ALA A 71 3.93 -4.37 -18.46
CA ALA A 71 5.27 -4.54 -17.89
C ALA A 71 6.31 -4.87 -18.98
N SER A 72 6.97 -3.85 -19.52
CA SER A 72 8.00 -4.03 -20.53
C SER A 72 9.04 -2.90 -20.50
N VAL A 73 10.25 -3.20 -20.95
CA VAL A 73 11.33 -2.22 -21.06
C VAL A 73 12.22 -2.55 -22.25
N LEU A 74 12.73 -1.54 -22.94
CA LEU A 74 13.69 -1.73 -24.03
C LEU A 74 15.02 -2.22 -23.46
N GLU A 75 15.66 -3.14 -24.18
CA GLU A 75 17.03 -3.51 -23.89
C GLU A 75 18.01 -2.35 -24.07
N ASN A 76 19.26 -2.55 -23.67
CA ASN A 76 20.35 -1.61 -23.82
C ASN A 76 20.20 -0.23 -23.15
N LYS A 77 19.07 0.05 -22.49
CA LYS A 77 18.88 1.25 -21.68
C LYS A 77 19.71 1.19 -20.40
N PRO A 78 20.18 2.34 -19.89
CA PRO A 78 20.95 2.39 -18.64
C PRO A 78 20.10 1.91 -17.44
N ALA A 79 20.78 1.55 -16.36
CA ALA A 79 20.12 1.36 -15.06
C ALA A 79 19.39 2.66 -14.65
N GLY A 80 18.28 2.52 -13.93
CA GLY A 80 17.38 3.61 -13.58
C GLY A 80 16.30 3.91 -14.63
N THR A 81 16.19 3.08 -15.67
CA THR A 81 15.14 3.24 -16.69
C THR A 81 13.78 2.84 -16.11
N PHE A 82 12.78 3.68 -16.31
CA PHE A 82 11.41 3.43 -15.88
C PHE A 82 10.81 2.20 -16.60
N VAL A 83 10.14 1.34 -15.83
CA VAL A 83 9.43 0.16 -16.36
C VAL A 83 7.92 0.35 -16.22
N LEU A 84 7.45 0.52 -14.97
CA LEU A 84 6.03 0.61 -14.65
C LEU A 84 5.87 1.24 -13.26
N GLN A 85 4.72 1.87 -13.00
CA GLN A 85 4.30 2.22 -11.65
C GLN A 85 3.10 1.39 -11.24
N VAL A 86 3.22 0.68 -10.12
CA VAL A 86 2.12 -0.07 -9.52
C VAL A 86 1.44 0.73 -8.43
N HIS A 87 0.18 0.40 -8.16
CA HIS A 87 -0.58 1.00 -7.07
C HIS A 87 -1.42 -0.06 -6.38
N ALA A 88 -1.35 -0.08 -5.05
CA ALA A 88 -2.20 -0.88 -4.20
C ALA A 88 -2.96 0.03 -3.23
N VAL A 89 -4.18 -0.39 -2.89
CA VAL A 89 -5.06 0.31 -1.95
C VAL A 89 -5.36 -0.63 -0.79
N ASP A 90 -5.27 -0.10 0.43
CA ASP A 90 -5.77 -0.75 1.64
C ASP A 90 -6.97 0.05 2.16
N ALA A 91 -7.98 -0.66 2.67
CA ALA A 91 -9.25 -0.07 3.13
C ALA A 91 -9.23 0.32 4.62
N ASP A 92 -8.18 -0.06 5.35
CA ASP A 92 -8.01 0.28 6.76
C ASP A 92 -7.53 1.75 6.94
N GLU A 93 -7.64 2.28 8.17
CA GLU A 93 -7.31 3.69 8.44
C GLU A 93 -5.89 3.89 8.97
N GLY A 94 -5.33 5.08 8.76
CA GLY A 94 -4.06 5.47 9.37
C GLY A 94 -2.88 4.61 8.92
N ALA A 95 -2.15 4.00 9.85
CA ALA A 95 -1.00 3.16 9.54
C ALA A 95 -1.40 1.80 8.93
N ASN A 96 -2.56 1.26 9.32
CA ASN A 96 -3.10 0.03 8.77
C ASN A 96 -3.46 0.21 7.28
N GLY A 97 -3.84 1.42 6.87
CA GLY A 97 -4.09 1.74 5.46
C GLY A 97 -2.86 2.16 4.65
N LYS A 98 -1.70 2.38 5.29
CA LYS A 98 -0.49 2.89 4.62
C LYS A 98 0.33 1.75 4.04
N VAL A 99 0.55 1.80 2.74
CA VAL A 99 1.19 0.72 1.99
C VAL A 99 2.64 1.07 1.66
N ALA A 100 3.54 0.11 1.89
CA ALA A 100 4.90 0.10 1.37
C ALA A 100 5.09 -0.99 0.31
N TYR A 101 5.77 -0.64 -0.79
CA TYR A 101 6.00 -1.54 -1.92
C TYR A 101 7.34 -2.27 -1.83
N GLY A 102 7.42 -3.46 -2.42
CA GLY A 102 8.62 -4.26 -2.45
C GLY A 102 8.56 -5.40 -3.47
N PHE A 103 9.65 -6.17 -3.54
CA PHE A 103 9.66 -7.46 -4.25
C PHE A 103 9.71 -8.60 -3.24
N MET A 104 9.05 -9.71 -3.56
CA MET A 104 9.15 -10.90 -2.74
C MET A 104 10.55 -11.51 -2.86
N HIS A 105 11.26 -11.60 -1.71
CA HIS A 105 12.67 -12.04 -1.63
C HIS A 105 12.99 -13.46 -2.13
N LYS A 106 11.99 -14.24 -2.57
CA LYS A 106 12.19 -15.60 -3.09
C LYS A 106 12.60 -15.62 -4.57
N ASP A 107 12.41 -14.52 -5.29
CA ASP A 107 12.75 -14.45 -6.72
C ASP A 107 14.21 -14.04 -6.91
N SER A 108 14.98 -14.83 -7.68
CA SER A 108 16.37 -14.53 -8.04
C SER A 108 16.52 -13.32 -8.99
N THR A 109 15.41 -12.69 -9.38
CA THR A 109 15.31 -11.54 -10.29
C THR A 109 15.36 -10.19 -9.58
N VAL A 110 15.32 -10.16 -8.24
CA VAL A 110 15.51 -8.96 -7.41
C VAL A 110 16.74 -8.11 -7.76
N PRO A 111 17.92 -8.64 -8.13
CA PRO A 111 19.05 -7.78 -8.51
C PRO A 111 18.87 -7.04 -9.85
N ALA A 112 17.87 -7.39 -10.65
CA ALA A 112 17.67 -6.80 -11.99
C ALA A 112 16.73 -5.59 -12.00
N PHE A 113 15.86 -5.46 -11.00
CA PHE A 113 14.88 -4.38 -10.88
C PHE A 113 14.88 -3.79 -9.48
N SER A 114 14.51 -2.52 -9.36
CA SER A 114 14.28 -1.85 -8.08
C SER A 114 12.87 -1.28 -8.07
N ILE A 115 12.25 -1.25 -6.90
CA ILE A 115 10.95 -0.61 -6.68
C ILE A 115 11.09 0.43 -5.58
N ASP A 116 10.52 1.60 -5.82
CA ASP A 116 10.42 2.64 -4.81
C ASP A 116 9.31 2.28 -3.80
N PRO A 117 9.63 2.19 -2.49
CA PRO A 117 8.71 1.68 -1.48
C PRO A 117 7.52 2.59 -1.21
N GLU A 118 7.58 3.88 -1.57
CA GLU A 118 6.51 4.85 -1.30
C GLU A 118 5.62 5.05 -2.52
N THR A 119 6.23 5.09 -3.71
CA THR A 119 5.53 5.45 -4.95
C THR A 119 5.13 4.25 -5.81
N GLY A 120 5.71 3.07 -5.55
CA GLY A 120 5.49 1.86 -6.36
C GLY A 120 6.11 1.94 -7.75
N VAL A 121 7.03 2.89 -8.00
CA VAL A 121 7.73 3.02 -9.27
C VAL A 121 8.79 1.93 -9.39
N ILE A 122 8.70 1.13 -10.46
CA ILE A 122 9.66 0.09 -10.81
C ILE A 122 10.61 0.62 -11.87
N ILE A 123 11.91 0.47 -11.59
CA ILE A 123 13.01 0.85 -12.48
C ILE A 123 13.96 -0.33 -12.71
N THR A 124 14.74 -0.27 -13.79
CA THR A 124 15.84 -1.22 -14.04
C THR A 124 16.98 -0.97 -13.07
N ALA A 125 17.59 -2.03 -12.51
CA ALA A 125 18.81 -1.93 -11.70
C ALA A 125 20.08 -2.22 -12.51
N VAL A 126 19.91 -2.82 -13.69
CA VAL A 126 20.99 -3.19 -14.61
C VAL A 126 20.62 -2.81 -16.04
N LYS A 127 21.63 -2.82 -16.92
CA LYS A 127 21.42 -2.81 -18.36
C LYS A 127 21.01 -4.23 -18.81
N PHE A 128 19.90 -4.34 -19.52
CA PHE A 128 19.42 -5.61 -20.05
C PHE A 128 20.00 -5.91 -21.44
N ASP A 129 20.17 -7.21 -21.69
CA ASP A 129 20.55 -7.83 -22.94
C ASP A 129 19.47 -8.88 -23.23
N ARG A 130 18.70 -8.67 -24.30
CA ARG A 130 17.53 -9.49 -24.60
C ARG A 130 17.91 -10.92 -24.98
N GLU A 131 19.02 -11.10 -25.68
CA GLU A 131 19.51 -12.41 -26.11
C GLU A 131 19.90 -13.29 -24.91
N ARG A 132 20.31 -12.68 -23.79
CA ARG A 132 20.57 -13.39 -22.54
C ARG A 132 19.29 -13.84 -21.85
N GLN A 133 18.32 -12.95 -21.71
CA GLN A 133 17.03 -13.25 -21.07
C GLN A 133 15.97 -12.22 -21.47
N ARG A 134 14.92 -12.68 -22.15
CA ARG A 134 13.83 -11.84 -22.66
C ARG A 134 12.68 -11.57 -21.68
N GLU A 135 12.57 -12.34 -20.61
CA GLU A 135 11.42 -12.36 -19.70
C GLU A 135 11.87 -12.50 -18.25
N TYR A 136 11.28 -11.70 -17.37
CA TYR A 136 11.55 -11.74 -15.93
C TYR A 136 10.24 -11.84 -15.15
N ALA A 137 10.01 -13.01 -14.54
CA ALA A 137 8.96 -13.16 -13.55
C ALA A 137 9.38 -12.43 -12.26
N VAL A 138 8.55 -11.49 -11.82
CA VAL A 138 8.74 -10.76 -10.57
C VAL A 138 7.45 -10.75 -9.77
N THR A 139 7.56 -11.00 -8.47
CA THR A 139 6.43 -10.90 -7.56
C THR A 139 6.52 -9.59 -6.78
N VAL A 140 5.65 -8.64 -7.11
CA VAL A 140 5.54 -7.35 -6.41
C VAL A 140 4.65 -7.52 -5.19
N THR A 141 5.06 -6.91 -4.08
CA THR A 141 4.35 -6.94 -2.80
C THR A 141 3.96 -5.52 -2.37
N ALA A 142 2.79 -5.41 -1.74
CA ALA A 142 2.32 -4.24 -1.03
C ALA A 142 2.07 -4.68 0.41
N THR A 143 2.73 -4.06 1.37
CA THR A 143 2.63 -4.41 2.80
C THR A 143 2.09 -3.20 3.55
N ASP A 144 1.06 -3.39 4.35
CA ASP A 144 0.60 -2.30 5.22
C ASP A 144 1.62 -2.02 6.35
N GLN A 145 1.45 -0.91 7.07
CA GLN A 145 2.32 -0.51 8.18
C GLN A 145 1.70 -0.81 9.55
N ALA A 146 0.82 -1.83 9.65
CA ALA A 146 0.27 -2.26 10.91
C ALA A 146 1.32 -2.98 11.79
N ALA A 147 1.01 -3.14 13.07
CA ALA A 147 1.85 -3.90 14.01
C ALA A 147 1.97 -5.38 13.60
N ASP A 148 0.87 -5.96 13.14
CA ASP A 148 0.80 -7.27 12.49
C ASP A 148 0.43 -7.06 11.01
N PRO A 149 1.43 -6.95 10.11
CA PRO A 149 1.19 -6.48 8.76
C PRO A 149 0.59 -7.56 7.84
N LEU A 150 -0.29 -7.13 6.95
CA LEU A 150 -0.86 -7.93 5.88
C LEU A 150 -0.22 -7.56 4.53
N ILE A 151 -0.19 -8.55 3.64
CA ILE A 151 0.55 -8.45 2.38
C ILE A 151 -0.39 -8.73 1.19
N GLY A 152 -0.46 -7.75 0.29
CA GLY A 152 -0.97 -7.86 -1.07
C GLY A 152 0.13 -8.29 -2.05
N ILE A 153 -0.23 -9.09 -3.05
CA ILE A 153 0.72 -9.61 -4.03
C ILE A 153 0.20 -9.39 -5.45
N CYS A 154 1.08 -8.98 -6.35
CA CYS A 154 0.85 -8.97 -7.80
C CYS A 154 2.05 -9.57 -8.55
N GLN A 155 1.80 -10.63 -9.32
CA GLN A 155 2.82 -11.24 -10.17
C GLN A 155 2.90 -10.51 -11.50
N LEU A 156 4.10 -10.14 -11.93
CA LEU A 156 4.36 -9.52 -13.23
C LEU A 156 5.32 -10.39 -14.04
N ASN A 157 5.19 -10.34 -15.37
CA ASN A 157 6.19 -10.87 -16.28
C ASN A 157 6.74 -9.70 -17.10
N ILE A 158 7.90 -9.17 -16.72
CA ILE A 158 8.50 -8.02 -17.40
C ILE A 158 9.16 -8.51 -18.69
N LEU A 159 8.71 -7.97 -19.82
CA LEU A 159 9.28 -8.26 -21.14
C LEU A 159 10.44 -7.31 -21.46
N ILE A 160 11.57 -7.87 -21.87
CA ILE A 160 12.67 -7.10 -22.47
C ILE A 160 12.37 -7.01 -23.97
N LEU A 161 12.05 -5.80 -24.42
CA LEU A 161 11.75 -5.51 -25.80
C LEU A 161 13.04 -5.26 -26.57
N ASP A 162 13.06 -5.76 -27.79
CA ASP A 162 14.10 -5.46 -28.77
C ASP A 162 14.07 -3.96 -29.08
N GLU A 163 15.22 -3.31 -29.07
CA GLU A 163 15.33 -1.96 -29.62
C GLU A 163 15.55 -2.09 -31.12
N ASN A 164 14.57 -1.68 -31.93
CA ASN A 164 14.76 -1.63 -33.38
C ASN A 164 15.74 -0.50 -33.75
N ASP A 165 17.03 -0.77 -33.59
CA ASP A 165 18.16 0.10 -33.94
C ASP A 165 18.46 0.09 -35.46
N ASN A 166 17.73 -0.71 -36.23
CA ASN A 166 17.90 -0.79 -37.67
C ASN A 166 17.18 0.37 -38.34
N SER A 167 17.94 1.45 -38.57
CA SER A 167 17.59 2.42 -39.61
C SER A 167 17.36 1.66 -40.93
N PRO A 168 16.23 1.84 -41.63
CA PRO A 168 15.99 1.14 -42.88
C PRO A 168 17.12 1.47 -43.87
N LYS A 169 17.89 0.46 -44.25
CA LYS A 169 18.88 0.56 -45.31
C LYS A 169 18.21 0.07 -46.59
N PHE A 170 18.22 0.91 -47.62
CA PHE A 170 17.92 0.41 -48.96
C PHE A 170 18.97 -0.64 -49.33
N GLU A 171 18.54 -1.85 -49.69
CA GLU A 171 19.48 -2.87 -50.19
C GLU A 171 20.15 -2.41 -51.48
N ASN A 172 19.49 -1.54 -52.26
CA ASN A 172 20.01 -1.03 -53.52
C ASN A 172 19.82 0.49 -53.64
N PHE A 173 20.82 1.19 -54.17
CA PHE A 173 20.77 2.62 -54.46
C PHE A 173 19.85 2.99 -55.63
N ARG A 174 19.40 2.00 -56.43
CA ARG A 174 18.49 2.18 -57.56
C ARG A 174 17.62 0.95 -57.75
N TYR A 175 16.35 1.19 -58.04
CA TYR A 175 15.40 0.21 -58.52
C TYR A 175 14.95 0.67 -59.90
N GLU A 176 15.14 -0.16 -60.92
CA GLU A 176 14.59 0.07 -62.26
C GLU A 176 13.26 -0.68 -62.37
N CYS A 177 12.26 -0.07 -63.00
CA CYS A 177 11.06 -0.78 -63.41
C CYS A 177 11.22 -1.18 -64.88
N GLU A 178 10.93 -2.44 -65.20
CA GLU A 178 10.77 -2.86 -66.59
C GLU A 178 9.43 -2.33 -67.14
N GLN A 179 9.44 -1.83 -68.38
CA GLN A 179 8.27 -1.37 -69.12
C GLN A 179 7.52 -2.54 -69.76
#